data_AF-A0A395XKY0-F1
#
_entry.id   AF-A0A395XKY0-F1
#
_cell.length_a   1.000
_cell.length_b   1.000
_cell.length_c   1.000
_cell.angle_alpha   90.00
_cell.angle_beta   90.00
_cell.angle_gamma   90.00
#
_symmetry.space_group_name_H-M   'P 1'
#
loop_
_entity.id
_entity.type
_entity.pdbx_description
1 polymer ?
#
loop_
_entity_poly.entity_id
_entity_poly.type
_entity_poly.pdbx_seq_one_letter_code
_entity_poly.pdbx_strand_id
1 'polypeptide(L)'
;MILCWFEPPAQQVEFTDPQTGKRYRVDFLWRTRDGRIVVVELDGLVKYTDAQMMNGRTLGGVIDDERERSEGFKRAGVDVIVRIRMDDLHDLEGLKQRLARAGAPLRRR
;
A
#
# COMPACT_ATOMS: atom_id res chain seq x y z
N MET A 1 6.38 -12.07 -10.47
CA MET A 1 5.57 -13.26 -10.14
C MET A 1 5.61 -13.50 -8.63
N ILE A 2 4.82 -12.74 -7.85
CA ILE A 2 4.70 -12.87 -6.37
C ILE A 2 3.39 -13.58 -5.98
N LEU A 3 2.49 -13.81 -6.95
CA LEU A 3 1.09 -14.15 -6.76
C LEU A 3 0.73 -15.63 -6.58
N CYS A 4 1.66 -16.59 -6.69
CA CYS A 4 1.27 -18.01 -6.67
C CYS A 4 0.77 -18.51 -5.29
N TRP A 5 0.97 -17.74 -4.21
CA TRP A 5 0.67 -18.15 -2.84
C TRP A 5 -0.56 -17.48 -2.22
N PHE A 6 -0.96 -16.32 -2.72
CA PHE A 6 -2.08 -15.53 -2.21
C PHE A 6 -3.24 -15.54 -3.20
N GLU A 7 -4.47 -15.35 -2.72
CA GLU A 7 -5.60 -15.05 -3.58
C GLU A 7 -5.24 -13.87 -4.51
N PRO A 8 -5.73 -13.84 -5.76
CA PRO A 8 -5.52 -12.68 -6.62
C PRO A 8 -6.04 -11.39 -5.97
N PRO A 9 -5.20 -10.37 -5.71
CA PRO A 9 -5.70 -9.09 -5.25
C PRO A 9 -6.45 -8.36 -6.37
N ALA A 10 -7.41 -7.51 -5.98
CA ALA A 10 -7.86 -6.44 -6.86
C ALA A 10 -6.71 -5.44 -7.05
N GLN A 11 -6.58 -4.87 -8.25
CA GLN A 11 -5.46 -4.00 -8.59
C GLN A 11 -5.93 -2.58 -8.86
N GLN A 12 -5.07 -1.60 -8.56
CA GLN A 12 -5.30 -0.18 -8.88
C GLN A 12 -6.65 0.32 -8.35
N VAL A 13 -7.00 -0.04 -7.11
CA VAL A 13 -8.30 0.27 -6.50
C VAL A 13 -8.28 1.67 -5.93
N GLU A 14 -9.31 2.45 -6.24
CA GLU A 14 -9.48 3.82 -5.71
C GLU A 14 -10.24 3.82 -4.38
N PHE A 15 -9.78 4.70 -3.49
CA PHE A 15 -10.45 5.07 -2.25
C PHE A 15 -10.70 6.58 -2.29
N THR A 16 -11.86 6.98 -1.78
CA THR A 16 -12.15 8.39 -1.53
C THR A 16 -12.14 8.59 -0.03
N ASP A 17 -11.31 9.51 0.45
CA ASP A 17 -11.36 9.94 1.83
C ASP A 17 -12.69 10.65 2.09
N PRO A 18 -13.56 10.13 2.97
CA PRO A 18 -14.89 10.68 3.18
C PRO A 18 -14.86 12.06 3.84
N GLN A 19 -13.76 12.46 4.49
CA GLN A 19 -13.65 13.77 5.13
C GLN A 19 -13.22 14.87 4.16
N THR A 20 -12.23 14.60 3.31
CA THR A 20 -11.66 15.63 2.42
C THR A 20 -12.13 15.52 0.97
N GLY A 21 -12.75 14.41 0.58
CA GLY A 21 -13.08 14.09 -0.80
C GLY A 21 -11.88 13.75 -1.69
N LYS A 22 -10.66 13.73 -1.13
CA LYS A 22 -9.45 13.36 -1.88
C LYS A 22 -9.52 11.90 -2.30
N ARG A 23 -9.11 11.63 -3.54
CA ARG A 23 -9.00 10.27 -4.07
C ARG A 23 -7.56 9.78 -4.02
N TYR A 24 -7.42 8.53 -3.61
CA TYR A 24 -6.16 7.81 -3.54
C TYR A 24 -6.32 6.47 -4.24
N ARG A 25 -5.22 5.92 -4.76
CA ARG A 25 -5.21 4.62 -5.42
C ARG A 25 -4.16 3.73 -4.78
N VAL A 26 -4.53 2.47 -4.53
CA VAL A 26 -3.61 1.44 -4.02
C VAL A 26 -3.27 0.45 -5.14
N ASP A 27 -2.07 -0.11 -5.10
CA ASP A 27 -1.63 -1.01 -6.16
C ASP A 27 -2.32 -2.37 -6.08
N PHE A 28 -2.48 -2.89 -4.86
CA PHE A 28 -3.16 -4.16 -4.61
C PHE A 28 -4.08 -4.09 -3.40
N LEU A 29 -5.16 -4.87 -3.42
CA LEU A 29 -6.15 -4.96 -2.36
C LEU A 29 -6.63 -6.40 -2.18
N TRP A 30 -6.70 -6.81 -0.91
CA TRP A 30 -7.47 -7.98 -0.47
C TRP A 30 -8.57 -7.57 0.49
N ARG A 31 -9.74 -8.21 0.33
CA ARG A 31 -10.76 -8.29 1.38
C ARG A 31 -10.65 -9.65 2.04
N THR A 32 -10.36 -9.66 3.34
CA THR A 32 -10.23 -10.90 4.11
C THR A 32 -11.60 -11.46 4.48
N ARG A 33 -11.66 -12.72 4.93
CA ARG A 33 -12.93 -13.37 5.31
C ARG A 33 -13.61 -12.72 6.51
N ASP A 34 -12.83 -12.19 7.44
CA ASP A 34 -13.29 -11.43 8.60
C ASP A 34 -13.64 -9.97 8.26
N GLY A 35 -13.66 -9.61 6.96
CA GLY A 35 -14.14 -8.32 6.48
C GLY A 35 -13.09 -7.21 6.42
N ARG A 36 -11.85 -7.48 6.85
CA ARG A 36 -10.77 -6.48 6.80
C ARG A 36 -10.33 -6.17 5.38
N ILE A 37 -9.87 -4.95 5.19
CA ILE A 37 -9.27 -4.44 3.95
C ILE A 37 -7.76 -4.32 4.15
N VAL A 38 -7.01 -5.16 3.45
CA VAL A 38 -5.54 -5.12 3.40
C VAL A 38 -5.13 -4.55 2.05
N VAL A 39 -4.43 -3.42 2.07
CA VAL A 39 -3.91 -2.77 0.86
C VAL A 39 -2.40 -2.83 0.82
N VAL A 40 -1.88 -2.85 -0.39
CA VAL A 40 -0.45 -2.82 -0.67
C VAL A 40 -0.13 -1.70 -1.62
N GLU A 41 0.99 -1.04 -1.36
CA GLU A 41 1.49 0.04 -2.18
C GLU A 41 2.95 -0.23 -2.53
N LEU A 42 3.25 -0.19 -3.82
CA LEU A 42 4.59 -0.29 -4.34
C LEU A 42 5.20 1.10 -4.31
N ASP A 43 5.95 1.35 -3.25
CA ASP A 43 6.62 2.61 -3.02
C ASP A 43 7.91 2.66 -3.87
N GLY A 44 7.86 3.46 -4.93
CA GLY A 44 9.03 3.77 -5.73
C GLY A 44 10.03 4.58 -4.89
N LEU A 45 11.19 4.00 -4.60
CA LEU A 45 12.34 4.62 -3.92
C LEU A 45 12.69 6.03 -4.45
N VAL A 46 12.34 6.32 -5.70
CA VAL A 46 12.74 7.52 -6.45
C VAL A 46 12.08 8.82 -5.94
N LYS A 47 10.95 8.78 -5.23
CA LYS A 47 10.25 10.01 -4.84
C LYS A 47 10.88 10.79 -3.67
N TYR A 48 11.95 10.28 -3.04
CA TYR A 48 12.47 10.79 -1.76
C TYR A 48 13.89 11.34 -1.80
N THR A 49 14.73 10.93 -2.75
CA THR A 49 16.15 11.32 -2.81
C THR A 49 16.47 12.23 -3.99
N ASP A 50 15.54 12.38 -4.93
CA ASP A 50 15.75 13.17 -6.14
C ASP A 50 15.11 14.56 -5.98
N ALA A 51 15.93 15.60 -5.91
CA ALA A 51 15.48 16.98 -5.79
C ALA A 51 14.57 17.39 -6.96
N GLN A 52 14.68 16.74 -8.13
CA GLN A 52 13.78 16.96 -9.26
C GLN A 52 12.37 16.37 -9.04
N MET A 53 12.25 15.30 -8.24
CA MET A 53 10.98 14.62 -7.96
C MET A 53 10.24 15.18 -6.73
N MET A 54 10.91 15.98 -5.90
CA MET A 54 10.24 16.70 -4.80
C MET A 54 9.24 17.76 -5.30
N ASN A 55 9.29 18.12 -6.60
CA ASN A 55 8.38 19.08 -7.24
C ASN A 55 8.29 20.41 -6.46
N GLY A 56 9.42 20.88 -5.92
CA GLY A 56 9.50 22.10 -5.09
C GLY A 56 9.05 21.95 -3.63
N ARG A 57 8.66 20.74 -3.17
CA ARG A 57 8.28 20.47 -1.79
C ARG A 57 9.49 20.23 -0.90
N THR A 58 9.39 20.61 0.37
CA THR A 58 10.37 20.25 1.39
C THR A 58 10.18 18.79 1.81
N LEU A 59 11.23 18.16 2.34
CA LEU A 59 11.16 16.82 2.92
C LEU A 59 10.03 16.70 3.96
N GLY A 60 9.84 17.73 4.78
CA GLY A 60 8.75 17.79 5.76
C GLY A 60 7.35 17.73 5.11
N GLY A 61 7.14 18.48 4.02
CA GLY A 61 5.88 18.44 3.27
C GLY A 61 5.58 17.06 2.67
N VAL A 62 6.61 16.33 2.20
CA VAL A 62 6.45 14.96 1.69
C VAL A 62 6.03 13.99 2.80
N ILE A 63 6.61 14.14 3.99
CA ILE A 63 6.25 13.32 5.16
C ILE A 63 4.81 13.59 5.58
N ASP A 64 4.39 14.86 5.62
CA ASP A 64 3.02 15.23 5.93
C ASP A 64 2.03 14.74 4.88
N ASP A 65 2.35 14.82 3.59
CA ASP A 65 1.54 14.27 2.50
C ASP A 65 1.33 12.75 2.66
N GLU A 66 2.39 12.00 2.98
CA GLU A 66 2.30 10.55 3.16
C GLU A 66 1.53 10.17 4.44
N ARG A 67 1.67 10.97 5.50
CA ARG A 67 0.89 10.83 6.73
C ARG A 67 -0.59 11.09 6.47
N GLU A 68 -0.93 12.20 5.83
CA GLU A 68 -2.30 12.56 5.49
C GLU A 68 -2.94 11.50 4.59
N ARG A 69 -2.19 10.97 3.63
CA ARG A 69 -2.64 9.87 2.77
C ARG A 69 -2.93 8.59 3.54
N SER A 70 -2.05 8.23 4.48
CA SER A 70 -2.27 7.06 5.36
C SER A 70 -3.53 7.21 6.20
N GLU A 71 -3.76 8.41 6.75
CA GLU A 71 -4.98 8.70 7.50
C GLU A 71 -6.22 8.71 6.61
N GLY A 72 -6.13 9.24 5.39
CA GLY A 72 -7.19 9.18 4.39
C GLY A 72 -7.65 7.76 4.08
N PHE A 73 -6.70 6.82 3.93
CA PHE A 73 -7.03 5.40 3.75
C PHE A 73 -7.74 4.81 4.97
N LYS A 74 -7.25 5.08 6.19
CA LYS A 74 -7.90 4.61 7.42
C LYS A 74 -9.34 5.12 7.52
N ARG A 75 -9.55 6.40 7.24
CA ARG A 75 -10.89 7.02 7.19
C ARG A 75 -11.79 6.39 6.13
N ALA A 76 -11.21 5.96 5.01
CA ALA A 76 -11.91 5.24 3.95
C ALA A 76 -12.14 3.74 4.26
N GLY A 77 -11.82 3.28 5.48
CA GLY A 77 -12.08 1.91 5.95
C GLY A 77 -10.97 0.91 5.65
N VAL A 78 -9.77 1.35 5.30
CA VAL A 78 -8.61 0.46 5.17
C VAL A 78 -8.07 0.08 6.54
N ASP A 79 -7.97 -1.22 6.81
CA ASP A 79 -7.49 -1.74 8.09
C ASP A 79 -5.96 -1.86 8.16
N VAL A 80 -5.34 -2.30 7.06
CA VAL A 80 -3.89 -2.58 7.01
C VAL A 80 -3.30 -2.04 5.71
N ILE A 81 -2.23 -1.25 5.83
CA ILE A 81 -1.46 -0.71 4.70
C ILE A 81 -0.06 -1.32 4.75
N VAL A 82 0.31 -2.06 3.71
CA VAL A 82 1.65 -2.63 3.54
C VAL A 82 2.38 -1.88 2.43
N ARG A 83 3.42 -1.12 2.78
CA ARG A 83 4.31 -0.51 1.78
C ARG A 83 5.42 -1.49 1.41
N ILE A 84 5.60 -1.71 0.12
CA ILE A 84 6.65 -2.54 -0.47
C ILE A 84 7.57 -1.63 -1.26
N ARG A 85 8.88 -1.72 -1.06
CA ARG A 85 9.88 -1.08 -1.90
C ARG A 85 10.31 -2.01 -3.02
N MET A 86 10.86 -1.46 -4.10
CA MET A 86 11.47 -2.29 -5.14
C MET A 86 12.54 -3.23 -4.58
N ASP A 87 13.33 -2.76 -3.60
CA ASP A 87 14.36 -3.60 -2.95
C ASP A 87 13.79 -4.79 -2.18
N ASP A 88 12.56 -4.69 -1.65
CA ASP A 88 11.89 -5.80 -0.95
C ASP A 88 11.61 -6.98 -1.89
N LEU A 89 11.64 -6.76 -3.21
CA LEU A 89 11.44 -7.82 -4.20
C LEU A 89 12.65 -8.76 -4.32
N HIS A 90 13.80 -8.39 -3.74
CA HIS A 90 14.96 -9.27 -3.65
C HIS A 90 14.84 -10.32 -2.54
N ASP A 91 14.03 -10.07 -1.50
CA ASP A 91 13.72 -11.04 -0.44
C ASP A 91 12.24 -11.45 -0.48
N LEU A 92 11.95 -12.41 -1.36
CA LEU A 92 10.58 -12.88 -1.58
C LEU A 92 9.99 -13.62 -0.36
N GLU A 93 10.82 -14.28 0.45
CA GLU A 93 10.34 -15.01 1.64
C GLU A 93 10.01 -14.04 2.77
N GLY A 94 10.86 -13.03 3.01
CA GLY A 94 10.56 -11.95 3.94
C GLY A 94 9.31 -11.18 3.53
N LEU A 95 9.17 -10.87 2.23
CA LEU A 95 7.98 -10.22 1.71
C LEU A 95 6.71 -11.06 1.92
N LYS A 96 6.78 -12.37 1.65
CA LYS A 96 5.68 -13.30 1.88
C LYS A 96 5.26 -13.33 3.35
N GLN A 97 6.21 -13.41 4.27
CA GLN A 97 5.93 -13.40 5.70
C GLN A 97 5.28 -12.09 6.14
N ARG A 98 5.74 -10.95 5.61
CA ARG A 98 5.15 -9.63 5.87
C ARG A 98 3.70 -9.56 5.40
N LEU A 99 3.41 -10.02 4.18
CA LEU A 99 2.04 -10.05 3.64
C LEU A 99 1.13 -11.02 4.41
N ALA A 100 1.63 -12.18 4.79
CA ALA A 100 0.88 -13.14 5.60
C ALA A 100 0.53 -12.56 6.99
N ARG A 101 1.49 -11.90 7.66
CA ARG A 101 1.26 -11.20 8.94
C ARG A 101 0.25 -10.06 8.81
N ALA A 102 0.23 -9.38 7.67
CA ALA A 102 -0.76 -8.35 7.36
C ALA A 102 -2.17 -8.92 7.11
N GLY A 103 -2.32 -10.24 7.00
CA GLY A 103 -3.59 -10.91 6.78
C GLY A 103 -3.94 -11.13 5.30
N ALA A 104 -2.99 -10.98 4.38
CA ALA A 104 -3.23 -11.32 2.98
C ALA A 104 -3.65 -12.80 2.85
N PRO A 105 -4.78 -13.10 2.21
CA PRO A 105 -5.33 -14.45 2.15
C PRO A 105 -4.50 -15.36 1.24
N LEU A 106 -4.10 -16.52 1.77
CA LEU A 106 -3.42 -17.56 0.98
C LEU A 106 -4.40 -18.23 0.01
N ARG A 107 -3.92 -18.54 -1.20
CA ARG A 107 -4.64 -19.37 -2.17
C ARG A 107 -4.93 -20.73 -1.53
N ARG A 108 -6.18 -21.18 -1.64
CA ARG A 108 -6.52 -22.57 -1.28
C ARG A 108 -5.84 -23.52 -2.28
N ARG A 109 -5.27 -24.61 -1.75
CA ARG A 109 -4.90 -25.78 -2.56
C ARG A 109 -6.15 -26.53 -2.98
#